data_AF-A0A328U8M9-F1
#
_entry.id   AF-A0A328U8M9-F1
#
_cell.length_a   1.000
_cell.length_b   1.000
_cell.length_c   1.000
_cell.angle_alpha   90.00
_cell.angle_beta   90.00
_cell.angle_gamma   90.00
#
_symmetry.space_group_name_H-M   'P 1'
#
loop_
_entity.id
_entity.type
_entity.pdbx_description
1 polymer ?
#
loop_
_entity_poly.entity_id
_entity_poly.type
_entity_poly.pdbx_seq_one_letter_code
_entity_poly.pdbx_strand_id
1 'polypeptide(L)'
;MPSWIQWTHHSEGKTHCDECLKLDGCWFLESKSPTWPHHPFCHCTLDPIDYAVVLMDATTYSEYSKFDPYLFDPDNVYKHGKNRAFESWGYTVTDARWLQAEIEKQALEKYIAGDYTLGKLNEHGQRINIRVTIPRKDGTSEVSFMAGWMVKSNGKLKLNTPYGGK
;
A
#
# COMPACT_ATOMS: atom_id res chain seq x y z
N MET A 1 -13.17 1.27 -19.21
CA MET A 1 -12.39 1.86 -18.10
C MET A 1 -12.56 0.98 -16.88
N PRO A 2 -11.54 0.82 -16.02
CA PRO A 2 -11.68 0.03 -14.80
C PRO A 2 -12.78 0.65 -13.90
N SER A 3 -13.62 -0.21 -13.32
CA SER A 3 -14.70 0.20 -12.41
C SER A 3 -14.13 0.38 -11.02
N TRP A 4 -14.25 1.59 -10.46
CA TRP A 4 -13.77 1.94 -9.14
C TRP A 4 -14.94 2.27 -8.22
N ILE A 5 -14.76 1.96 -6.94
CA ILE A 5 -15.72 2.21 -5.88
C ILE A 5 -15.04 2.95 -4.73
N GLN A 6 -15.79 3.85 -4.12
CA GLN A 6 -15.51 4.37 -2.79
C GLN A 6 -16.34 3.60 -1.78
N TRP A 7 -15.69 3.20 -0.69
CA TRP A 7 -16.36 2.65 0.46
C TRP A 7 -16.90 3.81 1.31
N THR A 8 -18.20 3.82 1.59
CA THR A 8 -18.84 4.87 2.38
C THR A 8 -19.49 4.26 3.61
N HIS A 9 -19.09 4.68 4.80
CA HIS A 9 -19.65 4.21 6.07
C HIS A 9 -20.77 5.13 6.56
N HIS A 10 -21.98 4.59 6.71
CA HIS A 10 -23.10 5.34 7.27
C HIS A 10 -23.12 5.20 8.79
N SER A 11 -22.98 6.33 9.49
CA SER A 11 -22.98 6.38 10.96
C SER A 11 -24.40 6.27 11.51
N GLU A 12 -24.97 5.07 11.43
CA GLU A 12 -26.27 4.74 12.01
C GLU A 12 -26.07 4.04 13.36
N GLY A 13 -26.45 4.69 14.47
CA GLY A 13 -26.39 4.14 15.83
C GLY A 13 -25.22 4.63 16.71
N LYS A 14 -24.99 3.98 17.85
CA LYS A 14 -23.97 4.36 18.85
C LYS A 14 -22.67 3.54 18.78
N THR A 15 -22.69 2.40 18.10
CA THR A 15 -21.57 1.46 18.02
C THR A 15 -21.20 1.23 16.56
N HIS A 16 -19.92 1.39 16.23
CA HIS A 16 -19.41 1.19 14.88
C HIS A 16 -18.25 0.20 14.90
N CYS A 17 -18.15 -0.60 13.84
CA CYS A 17 -17.03 -1.51 13.65
C CYS A 17 -15.78 -0.72 13.25
N ASP A 18 -14.64 -0.99 13.89
CA ASP A 18 -13.37 -0.32 13.55
C ASP A 18 -13.00 -0.54 12.07
N GLU A 19 -13.27 -1.73 11.51
CA GLU A 19 -13.00 -2.04 10.11
C GLU A 19 -13.81 -1.14 9.17
N CYS A 20 -15.12 -0.97 9.40
CA CYS A 20 -15.97 -0.02 8.67
C CYS A 20 -15.40 1.39 8.73
N LEU A 21 -15.04 1.87 9.93
CA LEU A 21 -14.48 3.20 10.12
C LEU A 21 -13.14 3.39 9.41
N LYS A 22 -12.32 2.33 9.29
CA LYS A 22 -11.06 2.39 8.55
C LYS A 22 -11.23 2.26 7.04
N LEU A 23 -12.34 1.67 6.58
CA LEU A 23 -12.67 1.58 5.16
C LEU A 23 -13.33 2.86 4.65
N ASP A 24 -13.98 3.66 5.50
CA ASP A 24 -14.66 4.88 5.08
C ASP A 24 -13.77 5.81 4.22
N GLY A 25 -14.30 6.21 3.08
CA GLY A 25 -13.65 6.99 2.04
C GLY A 25 -12.55 6.25 1.25
N CYS A 26 -12.23 4.99 1.55
CA CYS A 26 -11.20 4.25 0.82
C CYS A 26 -11.68 3.86 -0.58
N TRP A 27 -10.76 3.91 -1.55
CA TRP A 27 -11.05 3.60 -2.94
C TRP A 27 -10.49 2.23 -3.31
N PHE A 28 -11.26 1.46 -4.07
CA PHE A 28 -10.84 0.15 -4.58
C PHE A 28 -11.29 -0.02 -6.02
N LEU A 29 -10.54 -0.83 -6.76
CA LEU A 29 -11.07 -1.43 -7.97
C LEU A 29 -12.20 -2.36 -7.52
N GLU A 30 -13.36 -2.29 -8.16
CA GLU A 30 -14.55 -3.03 -7.75
C GLU A 30 -14.26 -4.54 -7.60
N SER A 31 -13.53 -5.11 -8.57
CA SER A 31 -13.12 -6.52 -8.58
C SER A 31 -11.98 -6.89 -7.61
N LYS A 32 -11.37 -5.90 -6.95
CA LYS A 32 -10.27 -6.07 -5.98
C LYS A 32 -10.52 -5.22 -4.72
N SER A 33 -11.70 -5.40 -4.14
CA SER A 33 -12.14 -4.74 -2.92
C SER A 33 -12.33 -5.77 -1.80
N PRO A 34 -12.32 -5.35 -0.52
CA PRO A 34 -12.77 -6.19 0.57
C PRO A 34 -14.16 -6.77 0.28
N THR A 35 -14.47 -7.96 0.82
CA THR A 35 -15.80 -8.55 0.65
C THR A 35 -16.87 -7.61 1.19
N TRP A 36 -17.96 -7.43 0.46
CA TRP A 36 -19.08 -6.62 0.90
C TRP A 36 -20.40 -7.41 0.85
N PRO A 37 -21.19 -7.42 1.94
CA PRO A 37 -20.84 -6.94 3.28
C PRO A 37 -19.72 -7.79 3.92
N HIS A 38 -18.80 -7.18 4.68
CA HIS A 38 -17.70 -7.92 5.35
C HIS A 38 -18.06 -8.47 6.73
N HIS A 39 -19.15 -8.01 7.33
CA HIS A 39 -19.68 -8.54 8.59
C HIS A 39 -21.22 -8.36 8.65
N PRO A 40 -21.92 -9.08 9.56
CA PRO A 40 -23.34 -8.88 9.78
C PRO A 40 -23.67 -7.43 10.16
N PHE A 41 -24.81 -6.92 9.69
CA PHE A 41 -25.29 -5.54 9.98
C PHE A 41 -24.28 -4.44 9.57
N CYS A 42 -23.52 -4.67 8.51
CA CYS A 42 -22.66 -3.64 7.92
C CYS A 42 -23.52 -2.52 7.32
N HIS A 43 -23.25 -1.28 7.70
CA HIS A 43 -23.91 -0.08 7.19
C HIS A 43 -23.06 0.64 6.14
N CYS A 44 -22.09 -0.05 5.51
CA CYS A 44 -21.33 0.55 4.42
C CYS A 44 -22.03 0.37 3.07
N THR A 45 -21.87 1.34 2.18
CA THR A 45 -22.19 1.22 0.75
C THR A 45 -20.92 1.27 -0.10
N LEU A 46 -21.03 0.75 -1.32
CA LEU A 46 -19.98 0.84 -2.34
C LEU A 46 -20.48 1.78 -3.42
N ASP A 47 -19.98 3.01 -3.40
CA ASP A 47 -20.44 4.07 -4.30
C ASP A 47 -19.49 4.14 -5.50
N PRO A 48 -19.98 4.08 -6.75
CA PRO A 48 -19.12 4.20 -7.93
C PRO A 48 -18.37 5.54 -7.94
N ILE A 49 -17.09 5.50 -8.31
CA ILE A 49 -16.28 6.70 -8.55
C ILE A 49 -15.71 6.68 -9.96
N ASP A 50 -15.60 7.86 -10.58
CA ASP A 50 -15.02 7.98 -11.92
C ASP A 50 -13.52 7.65 -11.86
N TYR A 51 -13.07 6.84 -12.82
CA TYR A 51 -11.65 6.55 -12.99
C TYR A 51 -10.81 7.83 -13.19
N ALA A 52 -11.37 8.89 -13.78
CA ALA A 52 -10.69 10.18 -13.91
C ALA A 52 -10.35 10.79 -12.54
N VAL A 53 -11.24 10.66 -11.54
CA VAL A 53 -10.97 11.10 -10.17
C VAL A 53 -9.82 10.28 -9.57
N VAL A 54 -9.86 8.96 -9.73
CA VAL A 54 -8.78 8.07 -9.25
C VAL A 54 -7.43 8.46 -9.88
N LEU A 55 -7.42 8.73 -11.18
CA LEU A 55 -6.20 9.09 -11.90
C LEU A 55 -5.61 10.43 -11.43
N MET A 56 -6.45 11.41 -11.10
CA MET A 56 -6.02 12.75 -10.71
C MET A 56 -5.66 12.87 -9.23
N ASP A 57 -6.36 12.12 -8.36
CA ASP A 57 -6.33 12.36 -6.91
C ASP A 57 -5.66 11.25 -6.10
N ALA A 58 -5.46 10.05 -6.68
CA ALA A 58 -4.75 8.98 -5.98
C ALA A 58 -3.30 9.41 -5.69
N THR A 59 -2.84 9.11 -4.48
CA THR A 59 -1.50 9.51 -4.02
C THR A 59 -0.85 8.41 -3.20
N THR A 60 0.48 8.36 -3.22
CA THR A 60 1.27 7.47 -2.37
C THR A 60 2.10 8.31 -1.41
N TYR A 61 2.34 7.76 -0.21
CA TYR A 61 3.20 8.39 0.78
C TYR A 61 3.88 7.34 1.65
N SER A 62 5.13 7.59 1.97
CA SER A 62 5.91 6.85 2.94
C SER A 62 6.74 7.79 3.82
N GLU A 63 6.98 7.36 5.05
CA GLU A 63 7.90 8.06 5.95
C GLU A 63 9.33 7.63 5.62
N TYR A 64 10.28 8.58 5.57
CA TYR A 64 11.69 8.28 5.35
C TYR A 64 12.22 7.24 6.36
N SER A 65 11.69 7.26 7.59
CA SER A 65 11.96 6.30 8.66
C SER A 65 11.76 4.83 8.27
N LYS A 66 10.93 4.55 7.27
CA LYS A 66 10.73 3.20 6.71
C LYS A 66 11.96 2.69 5.97
N PHE A 67 12.76 3.59 5.42
CA PHE A 67 13.99 3.26 4.70
C PHE A 67 15.19 3.35 5.64
N ASP A 68 15.30 4.45 6.37
CA ASP A 68 16.35 4.71 7.35
C ASP A 68 15.73 5.31 8.62
N PRO A 69 15.80 4.64 9.79
CA PRO A 69 16.65 3.48 10.08
C PRO A 69 16.00 2.12 9.81
N TYR A 70 14.74 2.01 9.40
CA TYR A 70 14.08 0.70 9.40
C TYR A 70 14.63 -0.29 8.36
N LEU A 71 14.51 -0.03 7.05
CA LEU A 71 14.89 -1.01 6.02
C LEU A 71 16.39 -1.34 6.04
N PHE A 72 17.22 -0.30 6.02
CA PHE A 72 18.67 -0.44 5.95
C PHE A 72 19.30 -0.77 7.29
N ASP A 73 18.68 -0.35 8.39
CA ASP A 73 19.12 -0.67 9.75
C ASP A 73 20.64 -0.53 9.94
N PRO A 74 21.24 0.63 9.60
CA PRO A 74 22.69 0.79 9.55
C PRO A 74 23.36 0.52 10.90
N ASP A 75 22.66 0.84 11.99
CA ASP A 75 23.10 0.61 13.37
C ASP A 75 22.67 -0.77 13.91
N ASN A 76 22.01 -1.60 13.08
CA ASN A 76 21.50 -2.93 13.42
C ASN A 76 20.63 -2.94 14.70
N VAL A 77 19.79 -1.92 14.86
CA VAL A 77 18.86 -1.72 15.98
C VAL A 77 17.67 -2.67 15.86
N TYR A 78 17.13 -2.85 14.66
CA TYR A 78 15.95 -3.69 14.42
C TYR A 78 16.28 -5.18 14.28
N LYS A 79 17.51 -5.53 13.91
CA LYS A 79 18.04 -6.92 13.84
C LYS A 79 17.22 -7.87 12.96
N HIS A 80 16.47 -7.32 12.00
CA HIS A 80 15.57 -8.09 11.16
C HIS A 80 16.19 -8.60 9.85
N GLY A 81 17.42 -8.18 9.53
CA GLY A 81 18.17 -8.64 8.36
C GLY A 81 17.60 -8.25 6.99
N LYS A 82 16.59 -7.37 6.92
CA LYS A 82 15.97 -6.93 5.64
C LYS A 82 16.95 -6.19 4.72
N ASN A 83 17.94 -5.53 5.30
CA ASN A 83 19.03 -4.84 4.61
C ASN A 83 19.82 -5.77 3.68
N ARG A 84 20.01 -7.04 4.05
CA ARG A 84 20.85 -8.01 3.31
C ARG A 84 20.46 -8.16 1.85
N ALA A 85 19.16 -8.15 1.56
CA ALA A 85 18.67 -8.27 0.19
C ALA A 85 19.11 -7.06 -0.64
N PHE A 86 18.88 -5.85 -0.12
CA PHE A 86 19.22 -4.59 -0.78
C PHE A 86 20.74 -4.42 -0.93
N GLU A 87 21.50 -4.77 0.09
CA GLU A 87 22.97 -4.80 0.04
C GLU A 87 23.47 -5.76 -1.06
N SER A 88 22.88 -6.95 -1.17
CA SER A 88 23.24 -7.92 -2.22
C SER A 88 22.91 -7.45 -3.64
N TRP A 89 22.04 -6.44 -3.76
CA TRP A 89 21.68 -5.79 -5.02
C TRP A 89 22.47 -4.49 -5.26
N GLY A 90 23.37 -4.15 -4.34
CA GLY A 90 24.27 -3.00 -4.37
C GLY A 90 23.70 -1.70 -3.81
N TYR A 91 22.54 -1.76 -3.14
CA TYR A 91 21.92 -0.59 -2.51
C TYR A 91 22.40 -0.39 -1.08
N THR A 92 22.60 0.86 -0.69
CA THR A 92 22.93 1.26 0.68
C THR A 92 22.01 2.36 1.19
N VAL A 93 22.17 2.78 2.44
CA VAL A 93 21.39 3.88 3.03
C VAL A 93 21.45 5.18 2.20
N THR A 94 22.52 5.40 1.44
CA THR A 94 22.64 6.57 0.54
C THR A 94 21.59 6.57 -0.58
N ASP A 95 21.06 5.39 -0.92
CA ASP A 95 20.03 5.22 -1.94
C ASP A 95 18.61 5.31 -1.37
N ALA A 96 18.43 5.51 -0.05
CA ALA A 96 17.13 5.47 0.60
C ALA A 96 16.10 6.43 -0.01
N ARG A 97 16.51 7.64 -0.40
CA ARG A 97 15.62 8.62 -1.06
C ARG A 97 15.21 8.20 -2.46
N TRP A 98 16.14 7.60 -3.22
CA TRP A 98 15.82 7.09 -4.54
C TRP A 98 14.88 5.89 -4.46
N LEU A 99 15.15 4.94 -3.55
CA LEU A 99 14.27 3.79 -3.30
C LEU A 99 12.87 4.23 -2.84
N GLN A 100 12.80 5.23 -1.97
CA GLN A 100 11.53 5.81 -1.54
C GLN A 100 10.71 6.29 -2.73
N ALA A 101 11.30 7.14 -3.58
CA ALA A 101 10.62 7.69 -4.75
C ALA A 101 10.20 6.60 -5.74
N GLU A 102 11.08 5.62 -6.00
CA GLU A 102 10.79 4.54 -6.96
C GLU A 102 9.67 3.60 -6.47
N ILE A 103 9.68 3.25 -5.18
CA ILE A 103 8.63 2.42 -4.56
C ILE A 103 7.29 3.16 -4.53
N GLU A 104 7.29 4.46 -4.20
CA GLU A 104 6.07 5.30 -4.21
C GLU A 104 5.49 5.46 -5.61
N LYS A 105 6.35 5.68 -6.62
CA LYS A 105 5.96 5.79 -8.03
C LYS A 105 5.30 4.51 -8.53
N GLN A 106 5.99 3.38 -8.40
CA GLN A 106 5.45 2.10 -8.87
C GLN A 106 4.17 1.71 -8.12
N ALA A 107 4.07 2.04 -6.83
CA ALA A 107 2.86 1.79 -6.07
C ALA A 107 1.66 2.59 -6.58
N LEU A 108 1.87 3.84 -6.96
CA LEU A 108 0.80 4.69 -7.49
C LEU A 108 0.32 4.16 -8.84
N GLU A 109 1.26 3.92 -9.76
CA GLU A 109 0.98 3.42 -11.10
C GLU A 109 0.23 2.08 -11.05
N LYS A 110 0.69 1.16 -10.20
CA LYS A 110 0.08 -0.17 -10.04
C LYS A 110 -1.26 -0.12 -9.32
N TYR A 111 -1.43 0.76 -8.34
CA TYR A 111 -2.72 0.93 -7.67
C TYR A 111 -3.80 1.40 -8.64
N ILE A 112 -3.52 2.46 -9.41
CA ILE A 112 -4.44 3.00 -10.43
C ILE A 112 -4.75 1.95 -11.51
N ALA A 113 -3.76 1.16 -11.90
CA ALA A 113 -3.94 0.07 -12.86
C ALA A 113 -4.66 -1.17 -12.28
N GLY A 114 -4.92 -1.21 -10.97
CA GLY A 114 -5.48 -2.39 -10.31
C GLY A 114 -4.49 -3.55 -10.15
N ASP A 115 -3.19 -3.32 -10.31
CA ASP A 115 -2.11 -4.31 -10.16
C ASP A 115 -1.63 -4.44 -8.71
N TYR A 116 -2.54 -4.87 -7.83
CA TYR A 116 -2.26 -5.21 -6.45
C TYR A 116 -2.99 -6.48 -6.03
N THR A 117 -2.60 -7.02 -4.88
CA THR A 117 -3.34 -8.08 -4.18
C THR A 117 -3.87 -7.59 -2.86
N LEU A 118 -5.08 -8.02 -2.49
CA LEU A 118 -5.63 -7.75 -1.17
C LEU A 118 -4.86 -8.54 -0.12
N GLY A 119 -4.49 -7.84 0.96
CA GLY A 119 -4.01 -8.42 2.20
C GLY A 119 -5.13 -8.51 3.22
N LYS A 120 -4.73 -8.61 4.49
CA LYS A 120 -5.65 -8.68 5.62
C LYS A 120 -6.39 -7.34 5.82
N LEU A 121 -7.72 -7.42 5.97
CA LEU A 121 -8.56 -6.41 6.60
C LEU A 121 -8.52 -6.63 8.12
N ASN A 122 -8.32 -5.57 8.89
CA ASN A 122 -8.42 -5.60 10.35
C ASN A 122 -8.69 -4.19 10.90
N GLU A 123 -8.58 -4.01 12.23
CA GLU A 123 -8.81 -2.76 12.95
C GLU A 123 -7.91 -1.58 12.50
N HIS A 124 -6.86 -1.84 11.71
CA HIS A 124 -5.99 -0.81 11.13
C HIS A 124 -6.39 -0.40 9.69
N GLY A 125 -7.29 -1.16 9.05
CA GLY A 125 -7.79 -0.96 7.69
C GLY A 125 -7.39 -2.05 6.71
N GLN A 126 -7.67 -1.83 5.43
CA GLN A 126 -7.35 -2.78 4.36
C GLN A 126 -5.90 -2.68 3.88
N ARG A 127 -5.15 -3.78 4.02
CA ARG A 127 -3.79 -3.89 3.45
C ARG A 127 -3.84 -4.30 1.98
N ILE A 128 -2.93 -3.79 1.18
CA ILE A 128 -2.67 -4.30 -0.17
C ILE A 128 -1.18 -4.56 -0.34
N ASN A 129 -0.83 -5.51 -1.20
CA ASN A 129 0.55 -5.76 -1.58
C ASN A 129 0.75 -5.39 -3.04
N ILE A 130 1.82 -4.66 -3.30
CA ILE A 130 2.22 -4.24 -4.64
C ILE A 130 3.61 -4.78 -4.92
N ARG A 131 3.78 -5.39 -6.09
CA ARG A 131 5.09 -5.85 -6.57
C ARG A 131 5.89 -4.66 -7.07
N VAL A 132 7.09 -4.49 -6.54
CA VAL A 132 8.07 -3.49 -6.99
C VAL A 132 9.19 -4.23 -7.72
N THR A 133 9.67 -3.66 -8.82
CA THR A 133 10.82 -4.16 -9.57
C THR A 133 11.86 -3.06 -9.68
N ILE A 134 13.10 -3.33 -9.26
CA ILE A 134 14.22 -2.38 -9.36
C ILE A 134 15.41 -3.06 -10.04
N PRO A 135 16.27 -2.30 -10.75
CA PRO A 135 17.52 -2.84 -11.27
C PRO A 135 18.48 -3.20 -10.14
N ARG A 136 19.36 -4.17 -10.35
CA ARG A 136 20.58 -4.27 -9.53
C ARG A 136 21.53 -3.13 -9.91
N LYS A 137 22.28 -2.61 -8.94
CA LYS A 137 23.26 -1.53 -9.19
C LYS A 137 24.43 -1.96 -10.08
N ASP A 138 24.69 -3.26 -10.17
CA ASP A 138 25.68 -3.83 -11.11
C ASP A 138 25.16 -3.91 -12.56
N GLY A 139 23.89 -3.57 -12.80
CA GLY A 139 23.26 -3.57 -14.13
C GLY A 139 22.98 -4.95 -14.72
N THR A 140 23.20 -6.03 -13.97
CA THR A 140 23.14 -7.40 -14.50
C THR A 140 21.72 -7.92 -14.71
N SER A 141 20.76 -7.45 -13.90
CA SER A 141 19.37 -7.92 -13.91
C SER A 141 18.46 -7.01 -13.09
N GLU A 142 17.16 -7.24 -13.20
CA GLU A 142 16.17 -6.67 -12.29
C GLU A 142 15.82 -7.65 -11.17
N VAL A 143 15.40 -7.11 -10.04
CA VAL A 143 14.92 -7.86 -8.87
C VAL A 143 13.54 -7.35 -8.49
N SER A 144 12.65 -8.26 -8.10
CA SER A 144 11.30 -7.89 -7.65
C SER A 144 10.98 -8.39 -6.25
N PHE A 145 10.26 -7.57 -5.50
CA PHE A 145 9.79 -7.88 -4.15
C PHE A 145 8.40 -7.30 -3.89
N MET A 146 7.77 -7.71 -2.78
CA MET A 146 6.47 -7.17 -2.38
C MET A 146 6.66 -6.04 -1.37
N ALA A 147 6.02 -4.90 -1.65
CA ALA A 147 5.82 -3.82 -0.69
C ALA A 147 4.38 -3.87 -0.15
N GLY A 148 4.23 -3.71 1.16
CA GLY A 148 2.94 -3.72 1.84
C GLY A 148 2.45 -2.29 2.09
N TRP A 149 1.24 -2.00 1.64
CA TRP A 149 0.60 -0.69 1.71
C TRP A 149 -0.72 -0.76 2.49
N MET A 150 -1.06 0.36 3.12
CA MET A 150 -2.36 0.60 3.73
C MET A 150 -3.19 1.47 2.79
N VAL A 151 -4.38 1.03 2.42
CA VAL A 151 -5.33 1.90 1.73
C VAL A 151 -5.93 2.86 2.75
N LYS A 152 -5.96 4.14 2.40
CA LYS A 152 -6.54 5.23 3.18
C LYS A 152 -7.62 5.92 2.35
N SER A 153 -8.40 6.75 3.02
CA SER A 153 -9.44 7.55 2.39
C SER A 153 -8.88 8.41 1.24
N ASN A 154 -9.74 8.71 0.27
CA ASN A 154 -9.46 9.60 -0.86
C ASN A 154 -8.28 9.13 -1.73
N GLY A 155 -8.24 7.84 -2.06
CA GLY A 155 -7.24 7.27 -2.97
C GLY A 155 -5.80 7.27 -2.46
N LYS A 156 -5.58 7.53 -1.16
CA LYS A 156 -4.24 7.60 -0.59
C LYS A 156 -3.73 6.20 -0.19
N LEU A 157 -2.48 5.89 -0.55
CA LEU A 157 -1.76 4.74 -0.03
C LEU A 157 -0.65 5.17 0.93
N LYS A 158 -0.60 4.56 2.12
CA LYS A 158 0.50 4.71 3.08
C LYS A 158 1.38 3.46 3.09
N LEU A 159 2.69 3.61 2.92
CA LEU A 159 3.60 2.49 3.02
C LEU A 159 3.65 1.96 4.47
N ASN A 160 3.31 0.68 4.65
CA ASN A 160 3.43 0.00 5.93
C ASN A 160 4.79 -0.70 6.04
N THR A 161 5.15 -1.46 5.01
CA THR A 161 6.37 -2.27 4.97
C THR A 161 7.03 -2.13 3.59
N PRO A 162 8.23 -1.52 3.48
CA PRO A 162 8.95 -1.36 2.20
C PRO A 162 9.36 -2.70 1.59
N TYR A 163 9.58 -3.72 2.43
CA TYR A 163 9.99 -5.05 2.03
C TYR A 163 9.28 -6.11 2.89
N GLY A 164 8.26 -6.73 2.30
CA GLY A 164 7.71 -8.00 2.74
C GLY A 164 8.60 -9.10 2.18
N GLY A 165 9.51 -9.62 3.00
CA GLY A 165 10.37 -10.74 2.63
C GLY A 165 9.57 -11.92 2.09
N LYS A 166 10.21 -12.74 1.26
CA LYS A 166 9.70 -14.05 0.88
C LYS A 166 9.87 -15.04 2.03
#